data_AF-A0A3L8R9S2-F1
#
_entry.id   AF-A0A3L8R9S2-F1
#
_cell.length_a   1.000
_cell.length_b   1.000
_cell.length_c   1.000
_cell.angle_alpha   90.00
_cell.angle_beta   90.00
_cell.angle_gamma   90.00
#
_symmetry.space_group_name_H-M   'P 1'
#
loop_
_entity.id
_entity.type
_entity.pdbx_description
1 polymer ?
#
loop_
_entity_poly.entity_id
_entity_poly.type
_entity_poly.pdbx_seq_one_letter_code
_entity_poly.pdbx_strand_id
1 'polypeptide(L)'
;MLRQIMQLAQQENLTNGDYVFFYLDVFGESLRGDSARDPFKPWQESPGQDSGLREAFQMVLVITYYEPQNPEYQHFQTQLILRAKQKFGVQLNYSLMNLVAGCFYDGMLLYAMVLNETLREGGSKKNATHIIEKMRDRKFQGVTGLVSMDSNNDRDTDFNLWAMSDPKTGQYEVVGHYSGVEKQIHWLGRPIPWVKGAPPLDNPPCVFDVDDPSCDKTPLSMLAIVALGTGLTFVMFGISSFLIFRKLMLEKELASMLWRIRWDELQFGSPERYHKAAGSRLTLSLRGSSYGSLMTTHGKYQIFANTGHFKGNVVAIKHINKKRIELTRQVLFELKHMRDIQFNHLTRFIGACIDPPNICIITEYCPRGSLQVAGLGDTAGDIETFLVTQLGSVLWTGLLMLVAT
;
A
#
# COMPACT_ATOMS: atom_id res chain seq x y z
N MET A 1 -22.81 -23.72 34.29
CA MET A 1 -21.61 -23.28 33.55
C MET A 1 -21.74 -23.47 32.04
N LEU A 2 -21.84 -24.69 31.50
CA LEU A 2 -21.96 -24.93 30.05
C LEU A 2 -23.03 -24.08 29.37
N ARG A 3 -24.26 -24.05 29.91
CA ARG A 3 -25.37 -23.27 29.33
C ARG A 3 -25.07 -21.77 29.22
N GLN A 4 -24.41 -21.19 30.22
CA GLN A 4 -24.01 -19.77 30.20
C GLN A 4 -22.95 -19.51 29.13
N ILE A 5 -21.98 -20.42 28.96
CA ILE A 5 -20.97 -20.33 27.91
C ILE A 5 -21.65 -20.39 26.53
N MET A 6 -22.60 -21.32 26.35
CA MET A 6 -23.32 -21.46 25.08
C MET A 6 -24.23 -20.26 24.78
N GLN A 7 -24.81 -19.62 25.81
CA GLN A 7 -25.54 -18.36 25.64
C GLN A 7 -24.64 -17.24 25.10
N LEU A 8 -23.44 -17.10 25.68
CA LEU A 8 -22.45 -16.11 25.21
C LEU A 8 -21.94 -16.46 23.81
N ALA A 9 -21.63 -17.73 23.54
CA ALA A 9 -21.22 -18.20 22.22
C ALA A 9 -22.27 -17.90 21.14
N GLN A 10 -23.55 -18.05 21.47
CA GLN A 10 -24.64 -17.70 20.57
C GLN A 10 -24.74 -16.17 20.34
N GLN A 11 -24.51 -15.35 21.37
CA GLN A 11 -24.47 -13.89 21.24
C GLN A 11 -23.31 -13.42 20.36
N GLU A 12 -22.15 -14.07 20.47
CA GLU A 12 -20.96 -13.81 19.65
C GLU A 12 -20.97 -14.54 18.29
N ASN A 13 -22.08 -15.16 17.91
CA ASN A 13 -22.27 -15.88 16.65
C ASN A 13 -21.25 -17.03 16.40
N LEU A 14 -20.75 -17.64 17.48
CA LEU A 14 -19.82 -18.78 17.45
C LEU A 14 -20.53 -20.14 17.28
N THR A 15 -21.85 -20.15 17.16
CA THR A 15 -22.68 -21.36 17.00
C THR A 15 -23.11 -21.61 15.56
N ASN A 16 -22.53 -20.88 14.61
CA ASN A 16 -22.87 -20.89 13.18
C ASN A 16 -22.29 -22.11 12.41
N GLY A 17 -21.62 -23.03 13.09
CA GLY A 17 -20.97 -24.20 12.49
C GLY A 17 -19.46 -24.10 12.28
N ASP A 18 -18.83 -22.96 12.61
CA ASP A 18 -17.37 -22.78 12.51
C ASP A 18 -16.61 -23.27 13.75
N TYR A 19 -17.30 -23.52 14.86
CA TYR A 19 -16.71 -23.95 16.13
C TYR A 19 -17.42 -25.18 16.66
N VAL A 20 -16.67 -26.09 17.27
CA VAL A 20 -17.21 -27.22 18.04
C VAL A 20 -16.77 -27.09 19.49
N PHE A 21 -17.69 -27.33 20.42
CA PHE A 21 -17.46 -27.22 21.86
C PHE A 21 -17.43 -28.62 22.46
N PHE A 22 -16.25 -29.06 22.92
CA PHE A 22 -16.14 -30.28 23.71
C PHE A 22 -16.39 -29.96 25.19
N TYR A 23 -17.45 -30.54 25.75
CA TYR A 23 -17.75 -30.46 27.17
C TYR A 23 -17.32 -31.74 27.87
N LEU A 24 -16.33 -31.61 28.74
CA LEU A 24 -15.81 -32.70 29.56
C LEU A 24 -16.69 -32.90 30.78
N ASP A 25 -17.71 -33.74 30.65
CA ASP A 25 -18.64 -34.12 31.70
C ASP A 25 -18.42 -35.58 32.08
N VAL A 26 -17.28 -35.86 32.72
CA VAL A 26 -16.84 -37.23 32.96
C VAL A 26 -17.89 -38.11 33.66
N PHE A 27 -18.77 -37.53 34.49
CA PHE A 27 -19.86 -38.23 35.17
C PHE A 27 -21.25 -38.04 34.56
N GLY A 28 -21.36 -37.35 33.43
CA GLY A 28 -22.60 -37.16 32.69
C GLY A 28 -23.69 -36.45 33.50
N GLU A 29 -23.34 -35.51 34.39
CA GLU A 29 -24.32 -34.80 35.21
C GLU A 29 -25.27 -33.95 34.37
N SER A 30 -24.76 -33.32 33.31
CA SER A 30 -25.55 -32.51 32.37
C SER A 30 -26.48 -33.34 31.50
N LEU A 31 -26.20 -34.63 31.36
CA LEU A 31 -27.02 -35.55 30.58
C LEU A 31 -28.14 -36.15 31.42
N ARG A 32 -28.21 -35.92 32.74
CA ARG A 32 -29.28 -36.47 33.56
C ARG A 32 -30.60 -35.72 33.35
N GLY A 33 -31.63 -36.44 32.91
CA GLY A 33 -33.01 -36.02 33.13
C GLY A 33 -33.44 -36.35 34.57
N ASP A 34 -34.40 -35.61 35.10
CA ASP A 34 -34.96 -35.85 36.45
C ASP A 34 -35.57 -37.26 36.59
N SER A 35 -35.94 -37.90 35.47
CA SER A 35 -36.37 -39.29 35.42
C SER A 35 -35.49 -40.15 34.51
N ALA A 36 -35.30 -41.43 34.88
CA ALA A 36 -34.55 -42.43 34.11
C ALA A 36 -35.11 -42.76 32.71
N ARG A 37 -36.16 -42.06 32.26
CA ARG A 37 -36.80 -42.19 30.94
C ARG A 37 -36.81 -40.89 30.15
N ASP A 38 -36.27 -39.82 30.72
CA ASP A 38 -36.25 -38.54 30.03
C ASP A 38 -35.15 -38.53 28.96
N PRO A 39 -35.45 -38.04 27.74
CA PRO A 39 -34.44 -37.90 26.71
C PRO A 39 -33.33 -36.96 27.20
N PHE A 40 -32.08 -37.36 26.98
CA PHE A 40 -30.90 -36.60 27.40
C PHE A 40 -30.83 -35.27 26.65
N LYS A 41 -31.16 -34.17 27.34
CA LYS A 41 -31.31 -32.83 26.77
C LYS A 41 -30.57 -31.79 27.62
N PRO A 42 -29.23 -31.67 27.51
CA PRO A 42 -28.42 -30.79 28.34
C PRO A 42 -28.70 -29.29 28.13
N TRP A 43 -29.42 -28.91 27.05
CA TRP A 43 -29.83 -27.54 26.75
C TRP A 43 -31.13 -27.12 27.46
N GLN A 44 -31.91 -28.08 27.96
CA GLN A 44 -33.23 -27.87 28.53
C GLN A 44 -33.13 -27.59 30.04
N GLU A 45 -33.71 -26.47 30.49
CA GLU A 45 -33.73 -26.10 31.92
C GLU A 45 -34.84 -26.77 32.71
N SER A 46 -35.99 -26.92 32.05
CA SER A 46 -37.20 -27.46 32.62
C SER A 46 -38.03 -28.11 31.51
N PRO A 47 -38.77 -29.20 31.82
CA PRO A 47 -39.67 -29.83 30.86
C PRO A 47 -40.62 -28.81 30.22
N GLY A 48 -40.60 -28.69 28.88
CA GLY A 48 -41.48 -27.80 28.11
C GLY A 48 -40.99 -26.37 27.88
N GLN A 49 -39.84 -25.95 28.45
CA GLN A 49 -39.27 -24.62 28.19
C GLN A 49 -38.17 -24.71 27.12
N ASP A 50 -38.39 -24.09 25.96
CA ASP A 50 -37.36 -23.92 24.94
C ASP A 50 -36.52 -22.68 25.31
N SER A 51 -35.27 -22.91 25.66
CA SER A 51 -34.32 -21.86 26.06
C SER A 51 -33.74 -21.11 24.85
N GLY A 52 -34.09 -21.49 23.61
CA GLY A 52 -33.47 -20.96 22.39
C GLY A 52 -32.02 -21.44 22.19
N LEU A 53 -31.49 -22.25 23.12
CA LEU A 53 -30.14 -22.79 23.09
C LEU A 53 -30.05 -24.14 22.38
N ARG A 54 -31.17 -24.74 21.97
CA ARG A 54 -31.16 -26.03 21.28
C ARG A 54 -30.24 -25.99 20.05
N GLU A 55 -30.35 -24.94 19.24
CA GLU A 55 -29.51 -24.74 18.05
C GLU A 55 -28.04 -24.55 18.40
N ALA A 56 -27.75 -23.78 19.46
CA ALA A 56 -26.38 -23.61 19.95
C ALA A 56 -25.76 -24.95 20.41
N PHE A 57 -26.54 -25.79 21.09
CA PHE A 57 -26.10 -27.10 21.55
C PHE A 57 -25.93 -28.13 20.44
N GLN A 58 -26.30 -27.85 19.20
CA GLN A 58 -25.91 -28.69 18.07
C GLN A 58 -24.38 -28.71 17.87
N MET A 59 -23.69 -27.65 18.31
CA MET A 59 -22.22 -27.55 18.26
C MET A 59 -21.51 -28.13 19.49
N VAL A 60 -22.25 -28.71 20.45
CA VAL A 60 -21.67 -29.26 21.67
C VAL A 60 -21.55 -30.77 21.57
N LEU A 61 -20.35 -31.28 21.85
CA LEU A 61 -20.06 -32.70 22.04
C LEU A 61 -19.75 -32.93 23.52
N VAL A 62 -20.37 -33.93 24.12
CA VAL A 62 -20.15 -34.25 25.55
C VAL A 62 -19.31 -35.52 25.67
N ILE A 63 -18.24 -35.46 26.47
CA ILE A 63 -17.38 -36.62 26.74
C ILE A 63 -17.65 -37.09 28.16
N THR A 64 -18.01 -38.37 28.30
CA THR A 64 -18.28 -39.02 29.60
C THR A 64 -17.44 -40.28 29.74
N TYR A 65 -17.30 -40.79 30.96
CA TYR A 65 -16.88 -42.19 31.14
C TYR A 65 -17.87 -43.15 30.49
N TYR A 66 -17.37 -44.32 30.08
CA TYR A 66 -18.22 -45.43 29.69
C TYR A 66 -18.90 -46.03 30.94
N GLU A 67 -20.22 -46.16 30.91
CA GLU A 67 -20.94 -46.90 31.94
C GLU A 67 -20.92 -48.39 31.61
N PRO A 68 -20.33 -49.26 32.47
CA PRO A 68 -20.32 -50.69 32.24
C PRO A 68 -21.73 -51.27 32.11
N GLN A 69 -22.01 -51.95 31.00
CA GLN A 69 -23.34 -52.53 30.72
C GLN A 69 -23.47 -53.98 31.22
N ASN A 70 -22.44 -54.52 31.87
CA ASN A 70 -22.41 -55.90 32.32
C ASN A 70 -23.30 -56.11 33.58
N PRO A 71 -23.95 -57.28 33.71
CA PRO A 71 -24.90 -57.54 34.79
C PRO A 71 -24.24 -57.51 36.18
N GLU A 72 -22.95 -57.83 36.29
CA GLU A 72 -22.21 -57.77 37.55
C GLU A 72 -22.12 -56.34 38.09
N TYR A 73 -21.92 -55.35 37.20
CA TYR A 73 -21.88 -53.94 37.58
C TYR A 73 -23.25 -53.45 38.06
N GLN A 74 -24.34 -53.85 37.39
CA GLN A 74 -25.71 -53.51 37.81
C GLN A 74 -26.04 -54.10 39.19
N HIS A 75 -25.64 -55.35 39.42
CA HIS A 75 -25.77 -55.98 40.73
C HIS A 75 -24.94 -55.26 41.79
N PHE A 76 -23.68 -54.91 41.47
CA PHE A 76 -22.80 -54.14 42.35
C PHE A 76 -23.40 -52.78 42.72
N GLN A 77 -23.90 -52.00 41.75
CA GLN A 77 -24.57 -50.72 42.00
C GLN A 77 -25.76 -50.87 42.95
N THR A 78 -26.61 -51.87 42.72
CA THR A 78 -27.77 -52.15 43.57
C THR A 78 -27.33 -52.41 45.02
N GLN A 79 -26.30 -53.25 45.20
CA GLN A 79 -25.76 -53.57 46.53
C GLN A 79 -25.08 -52.36 47.18
N LEU A 80 -24.37 -51.53 46.41
CA LEU A 80 -23.73 -50.31 46.87
C LEU A 80 -24.77 -49.35 47.45
N ILE A 81 -25.84 -49.06 46.68
CA ILE A 81 -26.92 -48.15 47.10
C ILE A 81 -27.62 -48.67 48.36
N LEU A 82 -27.94 -49.98 48.41
CA LEU A 82 -28.58 -50.60 49.58
C LEU A 82 -27.69 -50.51 50.83
N ARG A 83 -26.40 -50.85 50.70
CA ARG A 83 -25.45 -50.82 51.84
C ARG A 83 -25.16 -49.40 52.30
N ALA A 84 -25.03 -48.43 51.38
CA ALA A 84 -24.85 -47.03 51.72
C ALA A 84 -25.99 -46.52 52.61
N LYS A 85 -27.24 -46.86 52.24
CA LYS A 85 -28.43 -46.48 53.02
C LYS A 85 -28.49 -47.19 54.38
N GLN A 86 -28.27 -48.51 54.39
CA GLN A 86 -28.43 -49.31 55.61
C GLN A 86 -27.33 -49.12 56.64
N LYS A 87 -26.06 -49.03 56.21
CA LYS A 87 -24.90 -49.00 57.10
C LYS A 87 -24.37 -47.60 57.39
N PHE A 88 -24.56 -46.67 56.45
CA PHE A 88 -24.00 -45.32 56.53
C PHE A 88 -25.07 -44.23 56.54
N GLY A 89 -26.35 -44.57 56.37
CA GLY A 89 -27.44 -43.60 56.34
C GLY A 89 -27.43 -42.68 55.11
N VAL A 90 -26.63 -42.99 54.09
CA VAL A 90 -26.46 -42.16 52.88
C VAL A 90 -27.40 -42.66 51.78
N GLN A 91 -28.19 -41.74 51.20
CA GLN A 91 -28.99 -42.05 50.01
C GLN A 91 -28.16 -41.80 48.75
N LEU A 92 -27.96 -42.85 47.96
CA LEU A 92 -27.29 -42.80 46.67
C LEU A 92 -28.28 -43.11 45.56
N ASN A 93 -28.08 -42.50 44.39
CA ASN A 93 -28.85 -42.74 43.17
C ASN A 93 -27.98 -43.49 42.15
N TYR A 94 -28.61 -44.13 41.17
CA TYR A 94 -27.90 -44.70 40.02
C TYR A 94 -27.18 -43.59 39.24
N SER A 95 -25.87 -43.73 39.08
CA SER A 95 -24.98 -42.69 38.57
C SER A 95 -23.69 -43.26 38.02
N LEU A 96 -23.14 -42.60 37.01
CA LEU A 96 -21.74 -42.76 36.62
C LEU A 96 -20.76 -42.46 37.76
N MET A 97 -21.14 -41.65 38.77
CA MET A 97 -20.29 -41.45 39.97
C MET A 97 -20.08 -42.75 40.75
N ASN A 98 -21.02 -43.71 40.68
CA ASN A 98 -20.86 -45.03 41.31
C ASN A 98 -19.72 -45.84 40.67
N LEU A 99 -19.27 -45.46 39.48
CA LEU A 99 -18.12 -46.07 38.81
C LEU A 99 -16.86 -45.95 39.67
N VAL A 100 -16.69 -44.83 40.40
CA VAL A 100 -15.56 -44.63 41.31
C VAL A 100 -15.52 -45.73 42.38
N ALA A 101 -16.67 -46.06 42.98
CA ALA A 101 -16.75 -47.14 43.96
C ALA A 101 -16.47 -48.51 43.32
N GLY A 102 -16.92 -48.73 42.07
CA GLY A 102 -16.58 -49.91 41.29
C GLY A 102 -15.07 -50.03 41.02
N CYS A 103 -14.41 -48.93 40.66
CA CYS A 103 -12.97 -48.87 40.46
C CYS A 103 -12.20 -49.18 41.75
N PHE A 104 -12.66 -48.69 42.92
CA PHE A 104 -12.06 -49.07 44.21
C PHE A 104 -12.23 -50.56 44.50
N TYR A 105 -13.40 -51.12 44.21
CA TYR A 105 -13.62 -52.57 44.36
C TYR A 105 -12.63 -53.36 43.50
N ASP A 106 -12.50 -53.00 42.22
CA ASP A 106 -11.61 -53.66 41.28
C ASP A 106 -10.13 -53.48 41.63
N GLY A 107 -9.74 -52.31 42.14
CA GLY A 107 -8.37 -52.06 42.64
C GLY A 107 -8.03 -52.95 43.85
N MET A 108 -8.97 -53.12 44.79
CA MET A 108 -8.79 -54.02 45.93
C MET A 108 -8.73 -55.49 45.48
N LEU A 109 -9.53 -55.87 44.47
CA LEU A 109 -9.50 -57.20 43.87
C LEU A 109 -8.15 -57.46 43.20
N LEU A 110 -7.63 -56.51 42.41
CA LEU A 110 -6.30 -56.58 41.79
C LEU A 110 -5.21 -56.80 42.84
N TYR A 111 -5.22 -55.99 43.90
CA TYR A 111 -4.26 -56.14 45.00
C TYR A 111 -4.35 -57.52 45.67
N ALA A 112 -5.57 -58.00 45.97
CA ALA A 112 -5.75 -59.31 46.60
C ALA A 112 -5.26 -60.45 45.71
N MET A 113 -5.51 -60.39 44.40
CA MET A 113 -5.04 -61.39 43.43
C MET A 113 -3.52 -61.43 43.35
N VAL A 114 -2.89 -60.27 43.15
CA VAL A 114 -1.42 -60.15 43.04
C VAL A 114 -0.74 -60.56 44.34
N LEU A 115 -1.32 -60.17 45.48
CA LEU A 115 -0.79 -60.54 46.79
C LEU A 115 -0.86 -62.06 47.00
N ASN A 116 -1.98 -62.69 46.66
CA ASN A 116 -2.15 -64.14 46.79
C ASN A 116 -1.11 -64.90 45.94
N GLU A 117 -0.87 -64.46 44.70
CA GLU A 117 0.17 -65.02 43.83
C GLU A 117 1.57 -64.82 44.43
N THR A 118 1.86 -63.61 44.90
CA THR A 118 3.14 -63.29 45.54
C THR A 118 3.40 -64.17 46.77
N LEU A 119 2.39 -64.43 47.59
CA LEU A 119 2.50 -65.31 48.75
C LEU A 119 2.67 -66.78 48.36
N ARG A 120 2.00 -67.25 47.30
CA ARG A 120 2.15 -68.62 46.77
C ARG A 120 3.56 -68.91 46.26
N GLU A 121 4.23 -67.90 45.73
CA GLU A 121 5.62 -67.97 45.27
C GLU A 121 6.64 -67.83 46.41
N GLY A 122 6.20 -67.75 47.67
CA GLY A 122 7.07 -67.57 48.84
C GLY A 122 7.52 -66.12 49.07
N GLY A 123 6.95 -65.16 48.33
CA GLY A 123 7.16 -63.73 48.53
C GLY A 123 6.50 -63.20 49.80
N SER A 124 6.74 -61.92 50.11
CA SER A 124 6.23 -61.26 51.30
C SER A 124 5.37 -60.06 50.95
N LYS A 125 4.27 -59.87 51.70
CA LYS A 125 3.41 -58.67 51.61
C LYS A 125 4.14 -57.34 51.88
N LYS A 126 5.33 -57.40 52.48
CA LYS A 126 6.16 -56.22 52.76
C LYS A 126 6.93 -55.73 51.52
N ASN A 127 7.09 -56.57 50.50
CA ASN A 127 7.80 -56.20 49.27
C ASN A 127 6.84 -55.52 48.29
N ALA A 128 6.52 -54.25 48.54
CA ALA A 128 5.56 -53.49 47.75
C ALA A 128 6.00 -53.31 46.29
N THR A 129 7.30 -53.11 46.04
CA THR A 129 7.83 -52.95 44.68
C THR A 129 7.51 -54.16 43.81
N HIS A 130 7.74 -55.37 44.33
CA HIS A 130 7.45 -56.59 43.60
C HIS A 130 5.94 -56.78 43.33
N ILE A 131 5.09 -56.37 44.27
CA ILE A 131 3.62 -56.39 44.10
C ILE A 131 3.21 -55.41 43.00
N ILE A 132 3.74 -54.19 43.01
CA ILE A 132 3.43 -53.15 42.01
C ILE A 132 3.95 -53.54 40.62
N GLU A 133 5.12 -54.17 40.53
CA GLU A 133 5.65 -54.71 39.26
C GLU A 133 4.73 -55.78 38.68
N LYS A 134 4.16 -56.66 39.50
CA LYS A 134 3.20 -57.68 39.08
C LYS A 134 1.82 -57.15 38.70
N MET A 135 1.51 -55.89 39.02
CA MET A 135 0.27 -55.24 38.60
C MET A 135 0.35 -54.68 37.17
N ARG A 136 1.57 -54.51 36.64
CA ARG A 136 1.82 -53.86 35.35
C ARG A 136 1.35 -54.71 34.19
N ASP A 137 0.85 -54.04 33.14
CA ASP A 137 0.41 -54.66 31.88
C ASP A 137 -0.60 -55.82 32.08
N ARG A 138 -1.35 -55.75 33.19
CA ARG A 138 -2.21 -56.84 33.65
C ARG A 138 -3.65 -56.61 33.26
N LYS A 139 -4.30 -57.69 32.81
CA LYS A 139 -5.73 -57.72 32.49
C LYS A 139 -6.47 -58.69 33.41
N PHE A 140 -7.62 -58.29 33.92
CA PHE A 140 -8.48 -59.14 34.74
C PHE A 140 -9.94 -58.74 34.64
N GLN A 141 -10.84 -59.66 35.01
CA GLN A 141 -12.26 -59.40 35.05
C GLN A 141 -12.65 -58.82 36.43
N GLY A 142 -13.09 -57.56 36.44
CA GLY A 142 -13.64 -56.88 37.61
C GLY A 142 -15.17 -56.76 37.57
N VAL A 143 -15.75 -56.08 38.56
CA VAL A 143 -17.18 -55.73 38.54
C VAL A 143 -17.49 -54.69 37.49
N THR A 144 -16.53 -53.82 37.16
CA THR A 144 -16.68 -52.78 36.10
C THR A 144 -16.35 -53.30 34.70
N GLY A 145 -16.29 -54.62 34.50
CA GLY A 145 -15.95 -55.25 33.23
C GLY A 145 -14.48 -55.67 33.15
N LEU A 146 -13.94 -55.70 31.93
CA LEU A 146 -12.53 -56.01 31.70
C LEU A 146 -11.68 -54.82 32.18
N VAL A 147 -10.83 -55.05 33.16
CA VAL A 147 -9.86 -54.07 33.65
C VAL A 147 -8.50 -54.37 33.03
N SER A 148 -7.89 -53.35 32.45
CA SER A 148 -6.54 -53.41 31.87
C SER A 148 -5.69 -52.31 32.49
N MET A 149 -4.51 -52.69 32.95
CA MET A 149 -3.49 -51.78 33.47
C MET A 149 -2.41 -51.60 32.42
N ASP A 150 -1.93 -50.38 32.21
CA ASP A 150 -0.86 -50.09 31.28
C ASP A 150 0.53 -50.31 31.90
N SER A 151 1.58 -49.91 31.15
CA SER A 151 2.97 -50.04 31.58
C SER A 151 3.33 -49.13 32.77
N ASN A 152 2.51 -48.12 33.06
CA ASN A 152 2.67 -47.19 34.17
C ASN A 152 1.81 -47.57 35.39
N ASN A 153 1.08 -48.70 35.33
CA ASN A 153 0.06 -49.09 36.31
C ASN A 153 -1.14 -48.12 36.37
N ASP A 154 -1.42 -47.43 35.27
CA ASP A 154 -2.64 -46.66 35.10
C ASP A 154 -3.70 -47.52 34.40
N ARG A 155 -4.96 -47.34 34.78
CA ARG A 155 -6.06 -48.11 34.18
C ARG A 155 -6.40 -47.55 32.80
N ASP A 156 -6.41 -48.42 31.80
CA ASP A 156 -6.99 -48.13 30.49
C ASP A 156 -8.48 -47.82 30.68
N THR A 157 -8.88 -46.59 30.38
CA THR A 157 -10.22 -46.08 30.68
C THR A 157 -11.00 -45.83 29.40
N ASP A 158 -12.23 -46.33 29.37
CA ASP A 158 -13.14 -46.20 28.24
C ASP A 158 -14.01 -44.94 28.39
N PHE A 159 -14.28 -44.28 27.26
CA PHE A 159 -15.08 -43.05 27.21
C PHE A 159 -16.19 -43.15 26.17
N ASN A 160 -17.25 -42.39 26.37
CA ASN A 160 -18.32 -42.20 25.39
C ASN A 160 -18.31 -40.75 24.89
N LEU A 161 -18.46 -40.60 23.57
CA LEU A 161 -18.71 -39.33 22.91
C LEU A 161 -20.21 -39.23 22.62
N TRP A 162 -20.83 -38.18 23.13
CA TRP A 162 -22.23 -37.86 22.94
C TRP A 162 -22.37 -36.67 22.01
N ALA A 163 -23.34 -36.75 21.11
CA ALA A 163 -23.73 -35.65 20.24
C ALA A 163 -25.24 -35.55 20.16
N MET A 164 -25.74 -34.38 19.77
CA MET A 164 -27.14 -34.21 19.42
C MET A 164 -27.44 -35.02 18.16
N SER A 165 -28.25 -36.07 18.26
CA SER A 165 -28.55 -36.96 17.12
C SER A 165 -29.67 -36.43 16.24
N ASP A 166 -30.63 -35.71 16.81
CA ASP A 166 -31.72 -35.07 16.08
C ASP A 166 -31.85 -33.58 16.47
N PRO A 167 -31.52 -32.65 15.56
CA PRO A 167 -31.65 -31.21 15.80
C PRO A 167 -33.08 -30.74 16.10
N LYS A 168 -34.11 -31.48 15.66
CA LYS A 168 -35.51 -31.11 15.92
C LYS A 168 -35.91 -31.40 17.36
N THR A 169 -35.63 -32.62 17.83
CA THR A 169 -35.94 -33.02 19.21
C THR A 169 -34.90 -32.54 20.22
N GLY A 170 -33.68 -32.24 19.76
CA GLY A 170 -32.53 -31.87 20.58
C GLY A 170 -31.98 -33.02 21.43
N GLN A 171 -32.31 -34.26 21.11
CA GLN A 171 -31.89 -35.41 21.91
C GLN A 171 -30.41 -35.74 21.70
N TYR A 172 -29.70 -36.00 22.80
CA TYR A 172 -28.32 -36.50 22.78
C TYR A 172 -28.27 -38.01 22.85
N GLU A 173 -27.33 -38.59 22.11
CA GLU A 173 -27.04 -40.02 22.10
C GLU A 173 -25.53 -40.25 21.94
N VAL A 174 -25.09 -41.45 22.31
CA VAL A 174 -23.70 -41.87 22.09
C VAL A 174 -23.47 -42.09 20.60
N VAL A 175 -22.48 -41.39 20.04
CA VAL A 175 -22.07 -41.51 18.62
C VAL A 175 -20.76 -42.27 18.46
N GLY A 176 -19.92 -42.30 19.49
CA GLY A 176 -18.65 -43.00 19.49
C GLY A 176 -18.28 -43.52 20.88
N HIS A 177 -17.62 -44.67 20.89
CA HIS A 177 -17.08 -45.31 22.09
C HIS A 177 -15.57 -45.44 21.94
N TYR A 178 -14.82 -44.81 22.84
CA TYR A 178 -13.37 -44.95 22.88
C TYR A 178 -12.99 -46.12 23.79
N SER A 179 -12.28 -47.10 23.23
CA SER A 179 -11.67 -48.18 24.00
C SER A 179 -10.28 -47.74 24.46
N GLY A 180 -10.07 -47.68 25.78
CA GLY A 180 -8.77 -47.38 26.39
C GLY A 180 -7.72 -48.44 26.06
N VAL A 181 -8.12 -49.70 25.97
CA VAL A 181 -7.23 -50.83 25.70
C VAL A 181 -6.70 -50.80 24.26
N GLU A 182 -7.60 -50.58 23.30
CA GLU A 182 -7.24 -50.54 21.88
C GLU A 182 -6.72 -49.17 21.43
N LYS A 183 -6.99 -48.13 22.23
CA LYS A 183 -6.70 -46.73 21.93
C LYS A 183 -7.36 -46.27 20.63
N GLN A 184 -8.58 -46.74 20.40
CA GLN A 184 -9.36 -46.48 19.19
C GLN A 184 -10.79 -46.06 19.52
N ILE A 185 -11.38 -45.25 18.64
CA ILE A 185 -12.77 -44.83 18.70
C ILE A 185 -13.59 -45.73 17.76
N HIS A 186 -14.55 -46.44 18.36
CA HIS A 186 -15.56 -47.24 17.67
C HIS A 186 -16.81 -46.38 17.44
N TRP A 187 -17.09 -46.05 16.18
CA TRP A 187 -18.26 -45.26 15.81
C TRP A 187 -19.52 -46.13 15.75
N LEU A 188 -20.60 -45.70 16.39
CA LEU A 188 -21.85 -46.47 16.49
C LEU A 188 -22.77 -46.32 15.25
N GLY A 189 -22.20 -45.89 14.12
CA GLY A 189 -22.88 -45.79 12.82
C GLY A 189 -23.86 -44.62 12.67
N ARG A 190 -24.03 -43.76 13.69
CA ARG A 190 -24.83 -42.54 13.59
C ARG A 190 -23.92 -41.34 13.28
N PRO A 191 -24.07 -40.68 12.12
CA PRO A 191 -23.27 -39.51 11.81
C PRO A 191 -23.66 -38.33 12.70
N ILE A 192 -22.67 -37.52 13.10
CA ILE A 192 -22.91 -36.27 13.83
C ILE A 192 -23.54 -35.26 12.85
N PRO A 193 -24.73 -34.70 13.15
CA PRO A 193 -25.38 -33.72 12.29
C PRO A 193 -24.72 -32.35 12.44
N TRP A 194 -23.65 -32.11 11.68
CA TRP A 194 -22.97 -30.83 11.64
C TRP A 194 -23.81 -29.74 10.96
N VAL A 195 -23.77 -28.51 11.49
CA VAL A 195 -24.53 -27.36 10.95
C VAL A 195 -24.16 -27.08 9.48
N LYS A 196 -22.87 -27.16 9.13
CA LYS A 196 -22.37 -26.99 7.75
C LYS A 196 -22.18 -28.32 7.00
N GLY A 197 -22.74 -29.42 7.52
CA GLY A 197 -22.63 -30.76 6.92
C GLY A 197 -21.32 -31.50 7.18
N ALA A 198 -20.27 -30.81 7.62
CA ALA A 198 -18.97 -31.38 7.96
C ALA A 198 -18.43 -30.79 9.28
N PRO A 199 -17.50 -31.49 9.98
CA PRO A 199 -16.83 -30.91 11.14
C PRO A 199 -16.07 -29.63 10.74
N PRO A 200 -16.06 -28.61 11.61
CA PRO A 200 -15.28 -27.39 11.36
C PRO A 200 -13.79 -27.70 11.26
N LEU A 201 -13.06 -26.87 10.51
CA LEU A 201 -11.61 -26.93 10.46
C LEU A 201 -11.02 -26.38 11.76
N ASP A 202 -10.02 -27.06 12.29
CA ASP A 202 -9.31 -26.63 13.50
C ASP A 202 -8.56 -25.30 13.28
N ASN A 203 -7.89 -25.17 12.13
CA ASN A 203 -7.31 -23.90 11.67
C ASN A 203 -8.00 -23.44 10.37
N PRO A 204 -9.08 -22.64 10.46
CA PRO A 204 -9.72 -22.06 9.30
C PRO A 204 -8.80 -21.00 8.65
N PRO A 205 -8.76 -20.94 7.30
CA PRO A 205 -7.89 -20.00 6.60
C PRO A 205 -8.25 -18.55 6.94
N CYS A 206 -7.23 -17.73 7.21
CA CYS A 206 -7.35 -16.29 7.46
C CYS A 206 -8.06 -15.87 8.76
N VAL A 207 -8.23 -16.78 9.73
CA VAL A 207 -8.86 -16.47 11.02
C VAL A 207 -7.82 -16.26 12.12
N PHE A 208 -6.89 -17.20 12.29
CA PHE A 208 -5.87 -17.14 13.35
C PHE A 208 -4.51 -16.67 12.83
N ASP A 209 -4.19 -16.98 11.57
CA ASP A 209 -2.95 -16.57 10.90
C ASP A 209 -3.18 -15.29 10.08
N VAL A 210 -3.15 -14.15 10.78
CA VAL A 210 -3.37 -12.81 10.19
C VAL A 210 -2.19 -12.36 9.33
N ASP A 211 -1.03 -13.00 9.50
CA ASP A 211 0.22 -12.66 8.81
C ASP A 211 0.40 -13.37 7.45
N ASP A 212 -0.58 -14.18 7.01
CA ASP A 212 -0.53 -14.80 5.69
C ASP A 212 -0.88 -13.77 4.60
N PRO A 213 0.06 -13.42 3.70
CA PRO A 213 -0.19 -12.46 2.62
C PRO A 213 -1.25 -12.92 1.60
N SER A 214 -1.65 -14.21 1.61
CA SER A 214 -2.78 -14.71 0.82
C SER A 214 -4.15 -14.32 1.39
N CYS A 215 -4.19 -13.90 2.66
CA CYS A 215 -5.40 -13.49 3.38
C CYS A 215 -5.69 -11.99 3.29
N ASP A 216 -4.77 -11.22 2.70
CA ASP A 216 -4.93 -9.79 2.48
C ASP A 216 -5.93 -9.53 1.34
N LYS A 217 -7.22 -9.59 1.68
CA LYS A 217 -8.34 -9.19 0.82
C LYS A 217 -8.51 -7.68 0.84
N THR A 218 -7.44 -6.91 0.70
CA THR A 218 -7.56 -5.54 0.25
C THR A 218 -7.49 -5.55 -1.27
N PRO A 219 -8.63 -5.62 -2.00
CA PRO A 219 -8.63 -5.23 -3.38
C PRO A 219 -8.27 -3.75 -3.37
N LEU A 220 -7.00 -3.44 -3.62
CA LEU A 220 -6.58 -2.08 -3.93
C LEU A 220 -7.50 -1.64 -5.08
N SER A 221 -8.50 -0.83 -4.74
CA SER A 221 -9.67 -0.62 -5.57
C SER A 221 -9.18 -0.25 -6.95
N MET A 222 -9.53 -1.01 -7.99
CA MET A 222 -9.08 -0.75 -9.37
C MET A 222 -9.30 0.73 -9.75
N LEU A 223 -10.33 1.35 -9.17
CA LEU A 223 -10.62 2.78 -9.27
C LEU A 223 -9.48 3.69 -8.77
N ALA A 224 -8.79 3.34 -7.67
CA ALA A 224 -7.67 4.11 -7.14
C ALA A 224 -6.44 4.07 -8.06
N ILE A 225 -6.14 2.90 -8.65
CA ILE A 225 -5.03 2.74 -9.61
C ILE A 225 -5.33 3.51 -10.90
N VAL A 226 -6.57 3.43 -11.40
CA VAL A 226 -7.01 4.16 -12.60
C VAL A 226 -7.05 5.67 -12.35
N ALA A 227 -7.46 6.12 -11.17
CA ALA A 227 -7.45 7.54 -10.80
C ALA A 227 -6.03 8.12 -10.73
N LEU A 228 -5.07 7.37 -10.18
CA LEU A 228 -3.66 7.78 -10.16
C LEU A 228 -3.06 7.84 -11.57
N GLY A 229 -3.34 6.83 -12.40
CA GLY A 229 -2.86 6.79 -13.78
C GLY A 229 -3.41 7.92 -14.66
N THR A 230 -4.70 8.24 -14.52
CA THR A 230 -5.33 9.34 -15.27
C THR A 230 -4.87 10.71 -14.78
N GLY A 231 -4.67 10.88 -13.47
CA GLY A 231 -4.12 12.12 -12.91
C GLY A 231 -2.73 12.45 -13.48
N LEU A 232 -1.85 11.44 -13.58
CA LEU A 232 -0.50 11.63 -14.10
C LEU A 232 -0.49 12.04 -15.58
N THR A 233 -1.38 11.46 -16.41
CA THR A 233 -1.43 11.76 -17.84
C THR A 233 -1.94 13.18 -18.12
N PHE A 234 -2.91 13.67 -17.36
CA PHE A 234 -3.39 15.05 -17.47
C PHE A 234 -2.31 16.07 -17.10
N VAL A 235 -1.52 15.80 -16.05
CA VAL A 235 -0.40 16.67 -15.65
C VAL A 235 0.67 16.71 -16.75
N MET A 236 1.04 15.55 -17.30
CA MET A 236 2.02 15.48 -18.38
C MET A 236 1.55 16.20 -19.65
N PHE A 237 0.26 16.11 -19.99
CA PHE A 237 -0.32 16.83 -21.13
C PHE A 237 -0.40 18.34 -20.89
N GLY A 238 -0.72 18.76 -19.66
CA GLY A 238 -0.72 20.18 -19.28
C GLY A 238 0.67 20.81 -19.40
N ILE A 239 1.70 20.12 -18.90
CA ILE A 239 3.09 20.59 -18.98
C ILE A 239 3.55 20.67 -20.44
N SER A 240 3.29 19.64 -21.26
CA SER A 240 3.71 19.64 -22.66
C SER A 240 3.03 20.74 -23.48
N SER A 241 1.72 20.95 -23.29
CA SER A 241 0.96 22.03 -23.91
C SER A 241 1.51 23.41 -23.54
N PHE A 242 1.82 23.64 -22.26
CA PHE A 242 2.42 24.90 -21.78
C PHE A 242 3.79 25.17 -22.42
N LEU A 243 4.66 24.16 -22.49
CA LEU A 243 5.98 24.30 -23.12
C LEU A 243 5.87 24.61 -24.62
N ILE A 244 4.93 23.96 -25.33
CA ILE A 244 4.67 24.23 -26.74
C ILE A 244 4.14 25.66 -26.94
N PHE A 245 3.18 26.10 -26.12
CA PHE A 245 2.64 27.46 -26.19
C PHE A 245 3.72 28.52 -26.00
N ARG A 246 4.59 28.34 -24.99
CA ARG A 246 5.71 29.25 -24.73
C ARG A 246 6.70 29.29 -25.90
N LYS A 247 7.00 28.14 -26.52
CA LYS A 247 7.86 28.06 -27.71
C LYS A 247 7.25 28.81 -28.90
N LEU A 248 5.96 28.57 -29.18
CA LEU A 248 5.26 29.22 -30.29
C LEU A 248 5.16 30.74 -30.11
N MET A 249 4.96 31.21 -28.88
CA MET A 249 4.90 32.65 -28.60
C MET A 249 6.27 33.31 -28.84
N LEU A 250 7.36 32.67 -28.44
CA LEU A 250 8.72 33.14 -28.70
C LEU A 250 9.04 33.22 -30.20
N GLU A 251 8.64 32.19 -30.96
CA GLU A 251 8.84 32.15 -32.42
C GLU A 251 8.04 33.24 -33.14
N LYS A 252 6.80 33.53 -32.71
CA LYS A 252 6.00 34.65 -33.23
C LYS A 252 6.69 35.99 -33.01
N GLU A 253 7.27 36.23 -31.84
CA GLU A 253 7.96 37.49 -31.58
C GLU A 253 9.24 37.64 -32.40
N LEU A 254 10.02 36.56 -32.60
CA LEU A 254 11.21 36.55 -33.46
C LEU A 254 10.86 36.83 -34.93
N ALA A 255 9.74 36.30 -35.43
CA ALA A 255 9.29 36.49 -36.80
C ALA A 255 8.83 37.94 -37.12
N SER A 256 8.53 38.74 -36.09
CA SER A 256 8.01 40.10 -36.29
C SER A 256 9.00 41.08 -36.94
N MET A 257 10.30 40.75 -37.02
CA MET A 257 11.36 41.48 -37.74
C MET A 257 11.34 43.02 -37.58
N LEU A 258 10.85 43.51 -36.44
CA LEU A 258 10.58 44.93 -36.19
C LEU A 258 11.87 45.80 -36.09
N TRP A 259 13.06 45.21 -36.22
CA TRP A 259 14.37 45.89 -36.29
C TRP A 259 14.80 46.20 -37.74
N ARG A 260 14.11 45.65 -38.75
CA ARG A 260 14.47 45.84 -40.16
C ARG A 260 14.04 47.22 -40.63
N ILE A 261 14.99 47.97 -41.16
CA ILE A 261 14.76 49.27 -41.80
C ILE A 261 15.06 49.12 -43.29
N ARG A 262 14.16 49.58 -44.14
CA ARG A 262 14.37 49.60 -45.59
C ARG A 262 15.28 50.76 -45.98
N TRP A 263 16.13 50.55 -46.98
CA TRP A 263 17.03 51.61 -47.45
C TRP A 263 16.29 52.90 -47.87
N ASP A 264 15.10 52.74 -48.45
CA ASP A 264 14.24 53.86 -48.90
C ASP A 264 13.73 54.76 -47.76
N GLU A 265 13.79 54.29 -46.51
CA GLU A 265 13.38 55.07 -45.33
C GLU A 265 14.51 55.96 -44.77
N LEU A 266 15.73 55.84 -45.30
CA LEU A 266 16.89 56.64 -44.92
C LEU A 266 17.06 57.81 -45.90
N GLN A 267 17.02 59.03 -45.36
CA GLN A 267 17.24 60.25 -46.14
C GLN A 267 18.67 60.74 -45.95
N PHE A 268 19.39 60.94 -47.06
CA PHE A 268 20.77 61.42 -47.11
C PHE A 268 20.83 62.79 -47.80
N GLY A 269 21.33 63.82 -47.09
CA GLY A 269 21.48 65.18 -47.62
C GLY A 269 20.43 66.19 -47.10
N SER A 270 20.76 67.48 -47.19
CA SER A 270 19.93 68.59 -46.65
C SER A 270 18.54 68.62 -47.29
N PRO A 271 17.44 68.78 -46.53
CA PRO A 271 16.07 68.79 -47.06
C PRO A 271 15.67 70.10 -47.79
N GLU A 272 16.62 70.87 -48.33
CA GLU A 272 16.39 72.25 -48.81
C GLU A 272 16.59 72.49 -50.31
N ARG A 273 16.54 71.46 -51.16
CA ARG A 273 16.61 71.64 -52.63
C ARG A 273 15.62 70.80 -53.44
N TYR A 274 14.35 70.79 -53.06
CA TYR A 274 13.29 70.21 -53.89
C TYR A 274 12.20 71.22 -54.26
N HIS A 275 12.60 72.42 -54.70
CA HIS A 275 11.77 73.25 -55.58
C HIS A 275 12.67 73.99 -56.58
N LYS A 276 12.93 73.37 -57.75
CA LYS A 276 12.87 73.99 -59.10
C LYS A 276 13.64 73.16 -60.15
N ALA A 277 12.98 73.07 -61.32
CA ALA A 277 13.50 72.92 -62.67
C ALA A 277 13.88 71.52 -63.20
N ALA A 278 13.09 71.12 -64.19
CA ALA A 278 13.39 70.14 -65.23
C ALA A 278 14.53 70.63 -66.15
N GLY A 279 15.36 69.70 -66.64
CA GLY A 279 16.35 69.99 -67.69
C GLY A 279 17.47 68.95 -67.76
N SER A 280 17.67 68.37 -68.94
CA SER A 280 18.46 67.17 -69.26
C SER A 280 19.99 67.28 -69.21
N ARG A 281 20.61 66.08 -69.31
CA ARG A 281 21.92 65.69 -69.92
C ARG A 281 23.13 65.48 -69.00
N LEU A 282 23.54 64.20 -68.96
CA LEU A 282 24.89 63.61 -69.11
C LEU A 282 26.07 64.36 -68.47
N THR A 283 26.77 63.75 -67.50
CA THR A 283 28.09 63.11 -67.70
C THR A 283 28.78 62.73 -66.38
N LEU A 284 29.62 61.70 -66.51
CA LEU A 284 30.89 61.43 -65.82
C LEU A 284 30.91 60.97 -64.35
N SER A 285 31.51 59.79 -64.22
CA SER A 285 32.09 59.20 -63.02
C SER A 285 32.90 60.18 -62.20
N LEU A 286 32.71 60.17 -60.88
CA LEU A 286 33.83 60.30 -59.95
C LEU A 286 33.57 59.47 -58.69
N ARG A 287 34.34 58.39 -58.58
CA ARG A 287 34.72 57.73 -57.34
C ARG A 287 35.38 58.79 -56.45
N GLY A 288 34.75 59.14 -55.33
CA GLY A 288 35.30 60.14 -54.41
C GLY A 288 34.49 60.24 -53.14
N SER A 289 35.03 59.63 -52.08
CA SER A 289 34.72 59.81 -50.66
C SER A 289 33.97 61.10 -50.28
N SER A 290 32.77 60.97 -49.73
CA SER A 290 32.11 62.05 -48.99
C SER A 290 32.67 62.15 -47.57
N TYR A 291 33.92 62.62 -47.46
CA TYR A 291 34.33 63.44 -46.30
C TYR A 291 33.73 64.84 -46.52
N GLY A 292 32.40 64.92 -46.39
CA GLY A 292 31.64 66.14 -46.56
C GLY A 292 31.39 66.78 -45.20
N SER A 293 32.23 67.74 -44.83
CA SER A 293 32.01 68.63 -43.69
C SER A 293 30.68 69.35 -43.85
N LEU A 294 29.66 68.94 -43.09
CA LEU A 294 28.41 69.66 -42.96
C LEU A 294 28.68 70.85 -42.03
N MET A 295 29.00 72.00 -42.63
CA MET A 295 28.99 73.26 -41.87
C MET A 295 27.53 73.69 -41.73
N THR A 296 26.94 73.41 -40.56
CA THR A 296 25.71 74.07 -40.15
C THR A 296 26.04 75.52 -39.78
N THR A 297 25.15 76.44 -40.13
CA THR A 297 25.27 77.91 -40.03
C THR A 297 25.35 78.47 -38.61
N HIS A 298 25.58 77.64 -37.60
CA HIS A 298 25.97 78.05 -36.25
C HIS A 298 27.05 77.09 -35.73
N GLY A 299 28.24 77.63 -35.48
CA GLY A 299 29.46 76.87 -35.24
C GLY A 299 29.45 75.95 -34.01
N LYS A 300 30.36 74.95 -34.09
CA LYS A 300 30.76 73.92 -33.10
C LYS A 300 30.05 72.55 -33.13
N TYR A 301 29.93 71.92 -34.30
CA TYR A 301 29.83 70.45 -34.37
C TYR A 301 30.70 69.92 -35.52
N GLN A 302 31.75 69.16 -35.20
CA GLN A 302 32.46 68.34 -36.19
C GLN A 302 31.71 67.02 -36.31
N ILE A 303 31.41 66.60 -37.53
CA ILE A 303 30.74 65.32 -37.78
C ILE A 303 31.81 64.24 -37.89
N PHE A 304 31.75 63.27 -36.98
CA PHE A 304 32.75 62.21 -36.84
C PHE A 304 32.35 60.87 -37.50
N ALA A 305 31.17 60.79 -38.12
CA ALA A 305 30.64 59.57 -38.75
C ALA A 305 29.67 59.89 -39.91
N ASN A 306 29.37 58.91 -40.77
CA ASN A 306 28.36 59.05 -41.82
C ASN A 306 26.96 59.18 -41.18
N THR A 307 26.26 60.28 -41.43
CA THR A 307 24.97 60.61 -40.81
C THR A 307 23.83 60.63 -41.83
N GLY A 308 22.63 60.23 -41.40
CA GLY A 308 21.40 60.38 -42.19
C GLY A 308 20.22 60.76 -41.30
N HIS A 309 19.05 60.94 -41.91
CA HIS A 309 17.79 61.15 -41.18
C HIS A 309 16.89 59.92 -41.30
N PHE A 310 16.39 59.45 -40.16
CA PHE A 310 15.38 58.40 -40.07
C PHE A 310 14.21 58.89 -39.20
N LYS A 311 13.00 58.93 -39.78
CA LYS A 311 11.78 59.45 -39.12
C LYS A 311 11.96 60.81 -38.42
N GLY A 312 12.74 61.70 -39.04
CA GLY A 312 13.02 63.05 -38.52
C GLY A 312 14.22 63.17 -37.58
N ASN A 313 14.75 62.07 -37.04
CA ASN A 313 15.91 62.08 -36.14
C ASN A 313 17.22 61.87 -36.89
N VAL A 314 18.29 62.56 -36.45
CA VAL A 314 19.65 62.35 -36.96
C VAL A 314 20.19 61.02 -36.44
N VAL A 315 20.61 60.15 -37.34
CA VAL A 315 21.13 58.82 -37.04
C VAL A 315 22.53 58.64 -37.59
N ALA A 316 23.35 57.86 -36.89
CA ALA A 316 24.66 57.42 -37.35
C ALA A 316 24.52 56.13 -38.16
N ILE A 317 25.11 56.10 -39.36
CA ILE A 317 24.99 55.02 -40.33
C ILE A 317 26.37 54.40 -40.54
N LYS A 318 26.50 53.12 -40.21
CA LYS A 318 27.72 52.35 -40.45
C LYS A 318 27.48 51.33 -41.56
N HIS A 319 28.15 51.50 -42.69
CA HIS A 319 28.08 50.54 -43.80
C HIS A 319 28.84 49.27 -43.47
N ILE A 320 28.28 48.14 -43.87
CA ILE A 320 28.89 46.81 -43.75
C ILE A 320 29.34 46.38 -45.14
N ASN A 321 30.62 46.04 -45.29
CA ASN A 321 31.19 45.66 -46.57
C ASN A 321 30.98 44.16 -46.87
N LYS A 322 29.71 43.73 -46.93
CA LYS A 322 29.31 42.37 -47.31
C LYS A 322 28.31 42.39 -48.46
N LYS A 323 28.44 41.46 -49.41
CA LYS A 323 27.55 41.37 -50.58
C LYS A 323 26.14 40.88 -50.24
N ARG A 324 26.01 40.05 -49.19
CA ARG A 324 24.75 39.51 -48.67
C ARG A 324 24.96 39.12 -47.20
N ILE A 325 23.94 39.30 -46.37
CA ILE A 325 23.88 38.74 -45.01
C ILE A 325 22.86 37.62 -45.01
N GLU A 326 23.23 36.47 -44.45
CA GLU A 326 22.29 35.38 -44.16
C GLU A 326 21.74 35.56 -42.75
N LEU A 327 20.42 35.67 -42.63
CA LEU A 327 19.73 35.84 -41.35
C LEU A 327 19.54 34.47 -40.68
N THR A 328 20.52 34.06 -39.86
CA THR A 328 20.36 32.88 -38.99
C THR A 328 19.53 33.24 -37.75
N ARG A 329 18.94 32.22 -37.11
CA ARG A 329 18.13 32.39 -35.88
C ARG A 329 18.90 33.10 -34.77
N GLN A 330 20.20 32.84 -34.67
CA GLN A 330 21.08 33.45 -33.67
C GLN A 330 21.24 34.96 -33.90
N VAL A 331 21.50 35.37 -35.15
CA VAL A 331 21.59 36.79 -35.55
C VAL A 331 20.26 37.52 -35.31
N LEU A 332 19.11 36.88 -35.57
CA LEU A 332 17.78 37.46 -35.29
C LEU A 332 17.55 37.67 -33.79
N PHE A 333 17.98 36.72 -32.96
CA PHE A 333 17.87 36.84 -31.50
C PHE A 333 18.76 37.97 -30.98
N GLU A 334 19.99 38.08 -31.49
CA GLU A 334 20.93 39.15 -31.15
C GLU A 334 20.45 40.54 -31.59
N LEU A 335 19.90 40.67 -32.80
CA LEU A 335 19.31 41.93 -33.30
C LEU A 335 18.08 42.35 -32.48
N LYS A 336 17.23 41.40 -32.08
CA LYS A 336 16.12 41.66 -31.16
C LYS A 336 16.65 42.12 -29.80
N HIS A 337 17.62 41.39 -29.25
CA HIS A 337 18.22 41.70 -27.96
C HIS A 337 18.83 43.12 -27.93
N MET A 338 19.60 43.50 -28.96
CA MET A 338 20.16 44.85 -29.08
C MET A 338 19.10 45.96 -29.14
N ARG A 339 17.94 45.68 -29.72
CA ARG A 339 16.85 46.66 -29.81
C ARG A 339 16.05 46.80 -28.51
N ASP A 340 15.91 45.69 -27.78
CA ASP A 340 15.20 45.66 -26.50
C ASP A 340 16.06 46.28 -25.38
N ILE A 341 17.39 46.30 -25.53
CA ILE A 341 18.31 47.06 -24.66
C ILE A 341 18.14 48.57 -24.90
N GLN A 342 17.65 49.28 -23.88
CA GLN A 342 17.58 50.75 -23.85
C GLN A 342 18.14 51.25 -22.52
N PHE A 343 19.33 51.84 -22.54
CA PHE A 343 19.97 52.44 -21.37
C PHE A 343 20.47 53.85 -21.71
N ASN A 344 20.34 54.77 -20.76
CA ASN A 344 20.67 56.21 -20.93
C ASN A 344 22.16 56.50 -21.24
N HIS A 345 23.04 55.52 -21.08
CA HIS A 345 24.50 55.66 -21.24
C HIS A 345 25.07 54.78 -22.35
N LEU A 346 24.24 54.09 -23.11
CA LEU A 346 24.65 53.27 -24.26
C LEU A 346 24.01 53.83 -25.54
N THR A 347 24.72 53.75 -26.66
CA THR A 347 24.16 54.20 -27.93
C THR A 347 23.02 53.27 -28.33
N ARG A 348 21.83 53.85 -28.55
CA ARG A 348 20.65 53.07 -28.88
C ARG A 348 20.76 52.50 -30.28
N PHE A 349 20.61 51.18 -30.40
CA PHE A 349 20.42 50.53 -31.69
C PHE A 349 19.00 50.79 -32.19
N ILE A 350 18.88 51.36 -33.39
CA ILE A 350 17.59 51.73 -33.98
C ILE A 350 17.12 50.65 -34.96
N GLY A 351 18.04 50.12 -35.76
CA GLY A 351 17.76 49.02 -36.67
C GLY A 351 18.90 48.74 -37.65
N ALA A 352 18.66 47.81 -38.57
CA ALA A 352 19.60 47.46 -39.63
C ALA A 352 18.91 47.37 -40.98
N CYS A 353 19.61 47.81 -42.03
CA CYS A 353 19.22 47.63 -43.42
C CYS A 353 20.04 46.48 -44.03
N ILE A 354 19.34 45.53 -44.65
CA ILE A 354 19.93 44.31 -45.24
C ILE A 354 19.67 44.26 -46.75
N ASP A 355 19.18 45.35 -47.35
CA ASP A 355 18.86 45.41 -48.77
C ASP A 355 20.16 45.59 -49.59
N PRO A 356 20.58 44.62 -50.43
CA PRO A 356 21.79 44.77 -51.25
C PRO A 356 21.58 45.84 -52.33
N PRO A 357 22.58 46.69 -52.67
CA PRO A 357 23.98 46.70 -52.23
C PRO A 357 24.24 47.51 -50.94
N ASN A 358 23.22 48.12 -50.35
CA ASN A 358 23.35 49.11 -49.29
C ASN A 358 23.04 48.52 -47.90
N ILE A 359 23.95 47.66 -47.43
CA ILE A 359 23.84 47.05 -46.10
C ILE A 359 24.42 48.01 -45.05
N CYS A 360 23.61 48.36 -44.03
CA CYS A 360 24.05 49.28 -42.98
C CYS A 360 23.40 49.01 -41.61
N ILE A 361 24.12 49.41 -40.55
CA ILE A 361 23.62 49.49 -39.17
C ILE A 361 23.28 50.94 -38.85
N ILE A 362 22.13 51.14 -38.20
CA ILE A 362 21.59 52.46 -37.86
C ILE A 362 21.54 52.59 -36.34
N THR A 363 22.21 53.61 -35.83
CA THR A 363 22.30 53.91 -34.39
C THR A 363 21.98 55.38 -34.13
N GLU A 364 21.67 55.70 -32.88
CA GLU A 364 21.53 57.09 -32.44
C GLU A 364 22.82 57.88 -32.63
N TYR A 365 22.71 59.11 -33.13
CA TYR A 365 23.88 59.97 -33.36
C TYR A 365 24.35 60.63 -32.06
N CYS A 366 25.61 60.37 -31.67
CA CYS A 366 26.25 61.05 -30.55
C CYS A 366 27.18 62.19 -31.02
N PRO A 367 26.87 63.47 -30.69
CA PRO A 367 27.65 64.62 -31.16
C PRO A 367 29.01 64.79 -30.47
N ARG A 368 29.30 64.03 -29.41
CA ARG A 368 30.54 64.14 -28.62
C ARG A 368 31.70 63.25 -29.10
N GLY A 369 31.49 62.44 -30.15
CA GLY A 369 32.50 61.49 -30.64
C GLY A 369 32.67 60.27 -29.72
N SER A 370 33.36 59.22 -30.21
CA SER A 370 33.73 58.05 -29.41
C SER A 370 35.10 58.23 -28.77
N LEU A 371 35.33 57.61 -27.60
CA LEU A 371 36.69 57.44 -27.08
C LEU A 371 37.45 56.49 -28.03
N GLN A 372 38.40 57.04 -28.78
CA GLN A 372 39.30 56.26 -29.63
C GLN A 372 40.34 55.59 -28.73
N VAL A 373 40.10 54.33 -28.33
CA VAL A 373 41.13 53.50 -27.71
C VAL A 373 42.02 52.98 -28.83
N ALA A 374 43.23 53.53 -28.93
CA ALA A 374 44.25 53.08 -29.86
C ALA A 374 44.64 51.63 -29.52
N GLY A 375 44.25 50.67 -30.39
CA GLY A 375 44.62 49.27 -30.22
C GLY A 375 43.87 48.24 -31.07
N LEU A 376 42.75 48.57 -31.72
CA LEU A 376 42.03 47.64 -32.61
C LEU A 376 42.06 48.16 -34.05
N GLY A 377 43.06 47.69 -34.82
CA GLY A 377 43.15 47.93 -36.26
C GLY A 377 42.04 47.19 -37.03
N ASP A 378 41.42 47.91 -37.97
CA ASP A 378 40.79 47.47 -39.24
C ASP A 378 40.20 46.04 -39.34
N THR A 379 39.47 45.58 -38.32
CA THR A 379 38.70 44.32 -38.37
C THR A 379 37.21 44.49 -38.06
N ALA A 380 36.73 45.72 -37.93
CA ALA A 380 35.33 46.02 -37.58
C ALA A 380 34.39 46.11 -38.80
N GLY A 381 34.49 45.11 -39.69
CA GLY A 381 33.65 44.98 -40.89
C GLY A 381 32.35 44.18 -40.69
N ASP A 382 32.22 43.45 -39.58
CA ASP A 382 31.15 42.46 -39.39
C ASP A 382 30.12 42.90 -38.33
N ILE A 383 28.85 42.52 -38.54
CA ILE A 383 27.76 42.70 -37.56
C ILE A 383 28.13 42.05 -36.22
N GLU A 384 28.80 40.89 -36.26
CA GLU A 384 29.32 40.21 -35.08
C GLU A 384 30.35 41.06 -34.32
N THR A 385 31.26 41.75 -35.02
CA THR A 385 32.25 42.62 -34.35
C THR A 385 31.60 43.86 -33.73
N PHE A 386 30.55 44.41 -34.37
CA PHE A 386 29.74 45.48 -33.80
C PHE A 386 28.95 45.01 -32.57
N LEU A 387 28.35 43.82 -32.64
CA LEU A 387 27.67 43.16 -31.52
C LEU A 387 28.63 42.92 -30.33
N VAL A 388 29.82 42.39 -30.58
CA VAL A 388 30.83 42.12 -29.56
C VAL A 388 31.35 43.41 -28.91
N THR A 389 31.48 44.50 -29.67
CA THR A 389 31.91 45.80 -29.10
C THR A 389 30.82 46.47 -28.29
N GLN A 390 29.56 46.42 -28.71
CA GLN A 390 28.42 46.92 -27.94
C GLN A 390 28.18 46.07 -26.69
N LEU A 391 28.07 44.75 -26.81
CA LEU A 391 27.90 43.83 -25.67
C LEU A 391 29.09 43.86 -24.71
N GLY A 392 30.31 43.97 -25.23
CA GLY A 392 31.54 44.13 -24.43
C GLY A 392 31.55 45.44 -23.62
N SER A 393 30.99 46.53 -24.16
CA SER A 393 30.84 47.80 -23.44
C SER A 393 29.77 47.74 -22.33
N VAL A 394 28.69 46.97 -22.54
CA VAL A 394 27.65 46.72 -21.51
C VAL A 394 28.21 45.84 -20.38
N LEU A 395 29.02 44.83 -20.71
CA LEU A 395 29.69 43.97 -19.72
C LEU A 395 30.73 44.74 -18.89
N TRP A 396 31.52 45.64 -19.50
CA TRP A 396 32.49 46.47 -18.78
C TRP A 396 31.84 47.55 -17.89
N THR A 397 30.76 48.18 -18.35
CA THR A 397 30.00 49.15 -17.53
C THR A 397 29.19 48.49 -16.42
N GLY A 398 28.69 47.26 -16.65
CA GLY A 398 28.08 46.43 -15.61
C GLY A 398 29.07 45.97 -14.54
N LEU A 399 30.32 45.67 -14.91
CA LEU A 399 31.37 45.27 -13.95
C LEU A 399 31.86 46.44 -13.09
N LEU A 400 31.89 47.67 -13.62
CA LEU A 400 32.30 48.88 -12.88
C LEU A 400 31.25 49.37 -11.88
N MET A 401 29.95 49.12 -12.12
CA MET A 401 28.90 49.41 -11.12
C MET A 401 28.79 48.36 -10.01
N LEU A 402 29.35 47.16 -10.18
CA LEU A 402 29.41 46.10 -9.17
C LEU A 402 30.62 46.22 -8.23
N VAL A 403 31.52 47.18 -8.48
CA VAL A 403 32.71 47.45 -7.64
C VAL A 403 32.63 48.82 -6.94
N ALA A 404 31.53 49.57 -7.12
CA ALA A 404 31.28 50.85 -6.48
C ALA A 404 29.92 50.93 -5.75
N THR A 405 29.47 49.79 -5.23
CA THR A 405 28.51 49.58 -4.12
C THR A 405 28.92 48.32 -3.40
#